data_AF-A0A6L4AUT1-F1
#
_entry.id   AF-A0A6L4AUT1-F1
#
_cell.length_a   1.000
_cell.length_b   1.000
_cell.length_c   1.000
_cell.angle_alpha   90.00
_cell.angle_beta   90.00
_cell.angle_gamma   90.00
#
_symmetry.space_group_name_H-M   'P 1'
#
loop_
_entity.id
_entity.type
_entity.pdbx_description
1 polymer ?
#
loop_
_entity_poly.entity_id
_entity_poly.type
_entity_poly.pdbx_seq_one_letter_code
_entity_poly.pdbx_strand_id
1 'polypeptide(L)'
;MLSASARSAATAWAASRALIFALAFQSSAASAAPAAYAGQALFLENFECSCFGPWTNGGDGIACSFDDDCLSGHCQNGSCCPAGDCCSVAGDCAGYDDPPVCTDPSTCQGLRGEAVCNCYECSTISDVPDDSACTSDVQAQSCSPYLPVFCNGLPEQSPPACPTSCVGDAECIPDAHCDGTCEFDLVLGVACDEASDCISGFCVDGVCCDSSCGGLCRRCNVAGSLGTCSPISSGTDPDNECGAVSCVGFYWGWSGNSCLRRADVPSGSAHCDGGGACQSQASLCSVSGPGPVTLTCSSGTQVPTPGTCTGTTPGSCTNVLAP
;
A
#
# COMPACT_ATOMS: atom_id res chain seq x y z
N MET A 1 6.89 -9.80 63.88
CA MET A 1 6.16 -8.59 64.31
C MET A 1 5.01 -8.38 63.34
N LEU A 2 3.78 -8.42 63.88
CA LEU A 2 2.47 -7.92 63.40
C LEU A 2 2.15 -8.04 61.89
N SER A 3 1.23 -8.87 61.38
CA SER A 3 -0.24 -9.00 61.61
C SER A 3 -1.09 -7.84 61.10
N ALA A 4 -2.02 -8.14 60.17
CA ALA A 4 -3.42 -7.64 60.00
C ALA A 4 -3.75 -7.45 58.49
N SER A 5 -4.70 -8.17 57.86
CA SER A 5 -6.18 -8.08 57.95
C SER A 5 -6.71 -6.66 57.73
N ALA A 6 -7.73 -6.35 56.92
CA ALA A 6 -8.99 -7.01 56.56
C ALA A 6 -9.50 -6.40 55.22
N ARG A 7 -10.20 -7.07 54.28
CA ARG A 7 -11.57 -7.62 54.24
C ARG A 7 -12.72 -6.71 54.73
N SER A 8 -13.61 -6.40 53.76
CA SER A 8 -15.09 -6.40 53.83
C SER A 8 -15.87 -5.11 54.14
N ALA A 9 -16.81 -4.79 53.24
CA ALA A 9 -18.24 -4.41 53.42
C ALA A 9 -18.67 -3.57 52.20
N ALA A 10 -19.54 -3.94 51.25
CA ALA A 10 -20.85 -4.60 51.29
C ALA A 10 -21.83 -3.98 52.28
N THR A 11 -22.75 -3.10 51.84
CA THR A 11 -24.21 -3.36 51.81
C THR A 11 -25.04 -2.17 51.32
N ALA A 12 -26.04 -2.50 50.52
CA ALA A 12 -27.12 -1.67 50.00
C ALA A 12 -28.16 -1.30 51.08
N TRP A 13 -28.86 -0.18 50.93
CA TRP A 13 -30.25 -0.02 51.39
C TRP A 13 -31.05 0.87 50.42
N ALA A 14 -32.29 0.47 50.20
CA ALA A 14 -33.18 0.89 49.13
C ALA A 14 -34.32 1.81 49.60
N ALA A 15 -34.96 2.42 48.60
CA ALA A 15 -36.38 2.77 48.48
C ALA A 15 -36.91 4.09 49.09
N SER A 16 -37.47 4.98 48.24
CA SER A 16 -38.91 5.02 47.94
C SER A 16 -39.38 6.29 47.18
N ARG A 17 -40.12 6.06 46.06
CA ARG A 17 -41.30 6.80 45.51
C ARG A 17 -41.18 8.30 45.13
N ALA A 18 -41.76 8.84 44.05
CA ALA A 18 -42.64 8.36 42.98
C ALA A 18 -42.82 9.47 41.90
N LEU A 19 -43.09 9.04 40.66
CA LEU A 19 -43.81 9.70 39.54
C LEU A 19 -43.43 11.13 39.10
N ILE A 20 -42.86 11.27 37.90
CA ILE A 20 -43.44 12.10 36.80
C ILE A 20 -43.18 11.40 35.45
N PHE A 21 -44.26 11.27 34.67
CA PHE A 21 -44.36 10.81 33.29
C PHE A 21 -43.57 11.71 32.32
N ALA A 22 -42.72 11.14 31.46
CA ALA A 22 -42.57 11.57 30.06
C ALA A 22 -41.83 10.48 29.25
N LEU A 23 -42.45 10.14 28.13
CA LEU A 23 -42.13 9.11 27.14
C LEU A 23 -40.66 9.01 26.72
N ALA A 24 -40.13 7.77 26.70
CA ALA A 24 -38.95 7.39 25.96
C ALA A 24 -39.39 6.77 24.61
N PHE A 25 -38.89 7.32 23.51
CA PHE A 25 -38.80 6.62 22.23
C PHE A 25 -37.32 6.62 21.82
N GLN A 26 -36.82 5.44 21.46
CA GLN A 26 -35.44 5.18 21.07
C GLN A 26 -35.07 5.99 19.81
N SER A 27 -33.91 6.65 19.83
CA SER A 27 -33.22 7.08 18.61
C SER A 27 -31.89 6.35 18.50
N SER A 28 -31.88 5.33 17.65
CA SER A 28 -30.67 4.84 16.99
C SER A 28 -30.15 5.94 16.08
N ALA A 29 -28.90 6.35 16.30
CA ALA A 29 -28.16 7.28 15.46
C ALA A 29 -27.87 6.62 14.10
N ALA A 30 -28.60 7.04 13.07
CA ALA A 30 -28.22 6.87 11.68
C ALA A 30 -27.50 8.16 11.24
N SER A 31 -26.30 7.98 10.71
CA SER A 31 -25.43 8.98 10.10
C SER A 31 -26.17 9.82 9.05
N ALA A 32 -25.92 11.13 9.09
CA ALA A 32 -26.49 12.14 8.21
C ALA A 32 -26.12 11.89 6.74
N ALA A 33 -27.14 11.68 5.90
CA ALA A 33 -27.07 11.93 4.46
C ALA A 33 -27.05 13.47 4.22
N PRO A 34 -26.39 13.97 3.16
CA PRO A 34 -26.55 15.37 2.78
C PRO A 34 -28.02 15.62 2.46
N ALA A 35 -28.50 16.79 2.88
CA ALA A 35 -29.87 17.21 2.73
C ALA A 35 -30.35 17.00 1.29
N ALA A 36 -31.25 16.05 1.10
CA ALA A 36 -32.19 16.13 -0.01
C ALA A 36 -32.77 17.54 0.07
N TYR A 37 -32.49 18.34 -0.95
CA TYR A 37 -33.09 19.64 -1.15
C TYR A 37 -34.57 19.36 -1.39
N ALA A 38 -35.33 19.18 -0.30
CA ALA A 38 -36.75 19.42 -0.27
C ALA A 38 -36.90 20.94 -0.43
N GLY A 39 -36.57 21.40 -1.64
CA GLY A 39 -36.99 22.69 -2.14
C GLY A 39 -38.47 22.71 -1.87
N GLN A 40 -38.86 23.63 -0.99
CA GLN A 40 -40.24 24.01 -0.88
C GLN A 40 -40.67 24.29 -2.31
N ALA A 41 -41.47 23.40 -2.88
CA ALA A 41 -42.38 23.75 -3.95
C ALA A 41 -43.30 24.80 -3.33
N LEU A 42 -42.80 26.03 -3.24
CA LEU A 42 -43.61 27.19 -3.50
C LEU A 42 -44.20 26.86 -4.86
N PHE A 43 -45.41 26.33 -4.82
CA PHE A 43 -46.37 26.46 -5.88
C PHE A 43 -46.47 27.96 -6.16
N LEU A 44 -45.50 28.48 -6.93
CA LEU A 44 -45.78 29.53 -7.87
C LEU A 44 -46.83 28.90 -8.76
N GLU A 45 -48.09 29.17 -8.40
CA GLU A 45 -49.23 29.02 -9.27
C GLU A 45 -48.75 29.40 -10.66
N ASN A 46 -48.91 28.46 -11.61
CA ASN A 46 -48.60 28.63 -13.01
C ASN A 46 -48.66 30.11 -13.38
N PHE A 47 -47.51 30.75 -13.54
CA PHE A 47 -47.44 31.97 -14.31
C PHE A 47 -47.65 31.50 -15.74
N GLU A 48 -48.91 31.14 -16.05
CA GLU A 48 -49.37 31.02 -17.41
C GLU A 48 -48.90 32.32 -18.05
N CYS A 49 -47.95 32.23 -19.01
CA CYS A 49 -47.55 33.37 -19.81
C CYS A 49 -48.85 34.07 -20.13
N SER A 50 -49.04 35.28 -19.61
CA SER A 50 -50.33 35.96 -19.64
C SER A 50 -50.57 36.52 -21.05
N CYS A 51 -50.40 35.67 -22.05
CA CYS A 51 -50.83 35.83 -23.42
C CYS A 51 -52.35 35.59 -23.47
N PHE A 52 -53.10 36.18 -22.54
CA PHE A 52 -54.54 36.38 -22.68
C PHE A 52 -54.75 37.58 -23.62
N GLY A 53 -54.30 37.43 -24.86
CA GLY A 53 -54.87 38.11 -26.00
C GLY A 53 -55.85 37.16 -26.68
N PRO A 54 -57.06 37.59 -27.06
CA PRO A 54 -57.94 36.75 -27.87
C PRO A 54 -57.18 36.34 -29.13
N TRP A 55 -57.45 35.14 -29.67
CA TRP A 55 -56.96 34.63 -30.96
C TRP A 55 -57.15 35.65 -32.10
N THR A 56 -56.29 36.66 -32.15
CA THR A 56 -56.20 37.68 -33.18
C THR A 56 -54.90 37.43 -33.92
N ASN A 57 -54.93 37.59 -35.24
CA ASN A 57 -53.73 37.47 -36.08
C ASN A 57 -52.55 38.24 -35.44
N GLY A 58 -51.46 37.52 -35.21
CA GLY A 58 -50.15 38.08 -34.86
C GLY A 58 -49.71 38.09 -33.41
N GLY A 59 -50.39 37.41 -32.47
CA GLY A 59 -49.88 37.30 -31.09
C GLY A 59 -48.56 36.51 -31.01
N ASP A 60 -47.80 36.67 -29.92
CA ASP A 60 -46.60 35.86 -29.67
C ASP A 60 -46.95 34.35 -29.67
N GLY A 61 -46.08 33.53 -30.27
CA GLY A 61 -46.29 32.10 -30.48
C GLY A 61 -47.10 31.71 -31.71
N ILE A 62 -47.60 32.69 -32.47
CA ILE A 62 -48.29 32.44 -33.75
C ILE A 62 -47.26 32.39 -34.89
N ALA A 63 -47.57 31.58 -35.90
CA ALA A 63 -46.76 31.49 -37.10
C ALA A 63 -46.73 32.81 -37.87
N CYS A 64 -45.56 33.22 -38.35
CA CYS A 64 -45.35 34.44 -39.11
C CYS A 64 -44.45 34.20 -40.32
N SER A 65 -44.52 35.07 -41.32
CA SER A 65 -43.58 35.10 -42.44
C SER A 65 -42.76 36.40 -42.47
N PHE A 66 -43.29 37.48 -41.91
CA PHE A 66 -42.65 38.79 -41.80
C PHE A 66 -42.97 39.44 -40.45
N ASP A 67 -42.17 40.43 -40.04
CA ASP A 67 -42.34 41.15 -38.75
C ASP A 67 -43.73 41.80 -38.60
N ASP A 68 -44.33 42.28 -39.69
CA ASP A 68 -45.65 42.90 -39.71
C ASP A 68 -46.79 41.91 -39.40
N ASP A 69 -46.53 40.60 -39.50
CA ASP A 69 -47.48 39.57 -39.10
C ASP A 69 -47.58 39.48 -37.57
N CYS A 70 -46.61 40.03 -36.82
CA CYS A 70 -46.50 39.97 -35.37
C CYS A 70 -46.89 41.29 -34.70
N LEU A 71 -47.76 41.25 -33.69
CA LEU A 71 -48.13 42.38 -32.84
C LEU A 71 -46.92 42.95 -32.08
N SER A 72 -45.95 42.10 -31.74
CA SER A 72 -44.66 42.51 -31.18
C SER A 72 -43.76 43.22 -32.19
N GLY A 73 -44.02 43.05 -33.49
CA GLY A 73 -43.17 43.52 -34.58
C GLY A 73 -41.90 42.69 -34.77
N HIS A 74 -41.84 41.48 -34.22
CA HIS A 74 -40.67 40.60 -34.36
C HIS A 74 -41.08 39.18 -34.76
N CYS A 75 -40.67 38.79 -35.96
CA CYS A 75 -40.84 37.46 -36.53
C CYS A 75 -39.47 36.84 -36.77
N GLN A 76 -39.21 35.71 -36.10
CA GLN A 76 -38.00 34.93 -36.33
C GLN A 76 -38.33 33.44 -36.31
N ASN A 77 -37.65 32.65 -37.14
CA ASN A 77 -37.86 31.21 -37.26
C ASN A 77 -39.35 30.81 -37.50
N GLY A 78 -40.11 31.69 -38.15
CA GLY A 78 -41.52 31.49 -38.44
C GLY A 78 -42.46 31.60 -37.25
N SER A 79 -42.01 32.15 -36.11
CA SER A 79 -42.83 32.39 -34.91
C SER A 79 -42.70 33.85 -34.43
N CYS A 80 -43.80 34.44 -33.97
CA CYS A 80 -43.79 35.74 -33.31
C CYS A 80 -43.29 35.63 -31.87
N CYS A 81 -42.46 36.57 -31.42
CA CYS A 81 -42.09 36.70 -30.01
C CYS A 81 -41.84 38.17 -29.63
N PRO A 82 -41.79 38.53 -28.33
CA PRO A 82 -41.62 39.92 -27.90
C PRO A 82 -40.25 40.52 -28.26
N ALA A 83 -39.16 39.74 -28.13
CA ALA A 83 -37.80 40.10 -28.51
C ALA A 83 -36.89 38.85 -28.58
N GLY A 84 -35.58 39.04 -28.82
CA GLY A 84 -34.60 37.95 -28.74
C GLY A 84 -34.67 36.97 -29.90
N ASP A 85 -34.38 35.70 -29.64
CA ASP A 85 -34.56 34.63 -30.63
C ASP A 85 -35.90 33.93 -30.40
N CYS A 86 -36.76 33.90 -31.42
CA CYS A 86 -38.11 33.37 -31.30
C CYS A 86 -38.13 31.84 -31.41
N CYS A 87 -38.93 31.20 -30.56
CA CYS A 87 -39.07 29.75 -30.50
C CYS A 87 -40.52 29.30 -30.27
N SER A 88 -40.79 28.06 -30.66
CA SER A 88 -42.03 27.34 -30.33
C SER A 88 -41.78 26.18 -29.37
N VAL A 89 -40.58 25.59 -29.43
CA VAL A 89 -40.12 24.52 -28.54
C VAL A 89 -38.66 24.73 -28.15
N ALA A 90 -38.21 24.11 -27.06
CA ALA A 90 -36.82 24.21 -26.60
C ALA A 90 -35.78 23.86 -27.68
N GLY A 91 -36.11 22.93 -28.59
CA GLY A 91 -35.23 22.54 -29.69
C GLY A 91 -34.96 23.63 -30.74
N ASP A 92 -35.75 24.71 -30.76
CA ASP A 92 -35.50 25.85 -31.64
C ASP A 92 -34.35 26.74 -31.14
N CYS A 93 -33.97 26.60 -29.87
CA CYS A 93 -33.01 27.45 -29.17
C CYS A 93 -31.58 26.92 -29.23
N ALA A 94 -31.09 26.62 -30.43
CA ALA A 94 -29.71 26.15 -30.62
C ALA A 94 -28.70 27.22 -30.15
N GLY A 95 -27.74 26.83 -29.31
CA GLY A 95 -26.74 27.76 -28.75
C GLY A 95 -27.14 28.42 -27.43
N TYR A 96 -28.31 28.06 -26.89
CA TYR A 96 -28.72 28.40 -25.53
C TYR A 96 -28.44 27.26 -24.53
N ASP A 97 -27.90 26.13 -24.98
CA ASP A 97 -27.36 25.08 -24.14
C ASP A 97 -25.90 25.37 -23.77
N ASP A 98 -25.55 25.13 -22.51
CA ASP A 98 -24.16 25.09 -22.07
C ASP A 98 -23.77 23.64 -21.80
N PRO A 99 -22.59 23.18 -22.25
CA PRO A 99 -22.14 21.81 -21.98
C PRO A 99 -22.00 21.57 -20.47
N PRO A 100 -22.16 20.31 -20.01
CA PRO A 100 -21.96 19.98 -18.61
C PRO A 100 -20.52 20.29 -18.16
N VAL A 101 -20.40 20.74 -16.93
CA VAL A 101 -19.14 21.05 -16.25
C VAL A 101 -19.13 20.35 -14.90
N CYS A 102 -18.04 19.65 -14.59
CA CYS A 102 -17.83 19.07 -13.26
C CYS A 102 -17.49 20.20 -12.28
N THR A 103 -18.44 20.54 -11.40
CA THR A 103 -18.33 21.70 -10.50
C THR A 103 -17.79 21.30 -9.13
N ASP A 104 -18.05 20.08 -8.67
CA ASP A 104 -17.48 19.50 -7.46
C ASP A 104 -16.91 18.10 -7.73
N PRO A 105 -15.60 17.99 -8.02
CA PRO A 105 -14.94 16.71 -8.18
C PRO A 105 -15.08 15.77 -6.97
N SER A 106 -15.12 16.31 -5.74
CA SER A 106 -15.09 15.50 -4.51
C SER A 106 -16.38 14.73 -4.26
N THR A 107 -17.49 15.29 -4.74
CA THR A 107 -18.82 14.69 -4.68
C THR A 107 -19.32 14.22 -6.05
N CYS A 108 -18.49 14.36 -7.08
CA CYS A 108 -18.82 14.06 -8.48
C CYS A 108 -20.07 14.79 -8.98
N GLN A 109 -20.28 16.03 -8.53
CA GLN A 109 -21.44 16.83 -8.93
C GLN A 109 -21.07 17.79 -10.07
N GLY A 110 -21.97 17.92 -11.03
CA GLY A 110 -21.84 18.78 -12.20
C GLY A 110 -23.12 19.52 -12.53
N LEU A 111 -22.97 20.56 -13.35
CA LEU A 111 -24.06 21.41 -13.79
C LEU A 111 -23.93 21.68 -15.29
N ARG A 112 -25.06 21.88 -15.96
CA ARG A 112 -25.13 22.34 -17.36
C ARG A 112 -26.17 23.44 -17.54
N GLY A 113 -26.14 24.06 -18.72
CA GLY A 113 -27.20 24.96 -19.18
C GLY A 113 -28.19 24.20 -20.04
N GLU A 114 -29.49 24.38 -19.80
CA GLU A 114 -30.54 23.83 -20.66
C GLU A 114 -31.22 24.93 -21.46
N ALA A 115 -31.21 24.78 -22.79
CA ALA A 115 -31.98 25.63 -23.68
C ALA A 115 -33.48 25.42 -23.41
N VAL A 116 -34.20 26.50 -23.12
CA VAL A 116 -35.64 26.47 -22.95
C VAL A 116 -36.31 27.56 -23.77
N CYS A 117 -37.49 27.22 -24.30
CA CYS A 117 -38.37 28.19 -24.93
C CYS A 117 -39.37 28.68 -23.89
N ASN A 118 -39.19 29.89 -23.39
CA ASN A 118 -40.05 30.48 -22.37
C ASN A 118 -40.76 31.72 -22.93
N CYS A 119 -42.10 31.70 -22.93
CA CYS A 119 -42.93 32.71 -23.59
C CYS A 119 -42.44 33.06 -25.01
N TYR A 120 -42.10 32.03 -25.79
CA TYR A 120 -41.66 32.14 -27.20
C TYR A 120 -40.31 32.81 -27.41
N GLU A 121 -39.55 33.09 -26.35
CA GLU A 121 -38.16 33.55 -26.43
C GLU A 121 -37.21 32.46 -25.94
N CYS A 122 -36.10 32.30 -26.65
CA CYS A 122 -35.03 31.42 -26.22
C CYS A 122 -34.30 31.97 -25.00
N SER A 123 -34.09 31.10 -24.02
CA SER A 123 -33.32 31.40 -22.80
C SER A 123 -32.62 30.14 -22.29
N THR A 124 -31.68 30.33 -21.37
CA THR A 124 -30.92 29.24 -20.74
C THR A 124 -31.36 29.10 -19.29
N ILE A 125 -31.76 27.90 -18.88
CA ILE A 125 -31.83 27.54 -17.46
C ILE A 125 -30.42 27.15 -17.03
N SER A 126 -29.83 27.94 -16.15
CA SER A 126 -28.56 27.62 -15.50
C SER A 126 -28.75 26.62 -14.37
N ASP A 127 -27.66 25.99 -13.95
CA ASP A 127 -27.58 25.10 -12.79
C ASP A 127 -28.49 23.87 -12.88
N VAL A 128 -28.70 23.33 -14.09
CA VAL A 128 -29.36 22.03 -14.27
C VAL A 128 -28.37 20.94 -13.85
N PRO A 129 -28.70 20.10 -12.85
CA PRO A 129 -27.82 18.99 -12.44
C PRO A 129 -27.48 18.08 -13.60
N ASP A 130 -26.20 17.91 -13.87
CA ASP A 130 -25.67 16.99 -14.86
C ASP A 130 -24.21 16.66 -14.55
N ASP A 131 -24.01 15.47 -13.99
CA ASP A 131 -22.72 15.01 -13.51
C ASP A 131 -21.87 14.39 -14.63
N SER A 132 -22.35 14.34 -15.88
CA SER A 132 -21.68 13.60 -16.96
C SER A 132 -20.30 14.14 -17.33
N ALA A 133 -20.00 15.39 -16.96
CA ALA A 133 -18.67 15.97 -17.09
C ALA A 133 -17.68 15.52 -16.01
N CYS A 134 -18.14 14.96 -14.89
CA CYS A 134 -17.30 14.31 -13.89
C CYS A 134 -16.99 12.87 -14.34
N THR A 135 -16.06 12.73 -15.29
CA THR A 135 -15.72 11.44 -15.94
C THR A 135 -14.87 10.53 -15.05
N SER A 136 -14.56 9.33 -15.54
CA SER A 136 -13.65 8.38 -14.89
C SER A 136 -12.22 8.86 -14.70
N ASP A 137 -11.84 9.99 -15.33
CA ASP A 137 -10.52 10.59 -15.17
C ASP A 137 -10.49 11.65 -14.04
N VAL A 138 -11.67 12.02 -13.52
CA VAL A 138 -11.79 12.97 -12.41
C VAL A 138 -11.61 12.24 -11.09
N GLN A 139 -10.47 12.49 -10.43
CA GLN A 139 -10.20 11.98 -9.10
C GLN A 139 -11.14 12.68 -8.09
N ALA A 140 -11.99 11.88 -7.44
CA ALA A 140 -12.93 12.39 -6.45
C ALA A 140 -12.27 12.53 -5.08
N GLN A 141 -11.63 11.46 -4.60
CA GLN A 141 -11.03 11.44 -3.27
C GLN A 141 -9.71 10.69 -3.26
N SER A 142 -8.78 11.19 -2.44
CA SER A 142 -7.56 10.47 -2.08
C SER A 142 -7.86 9.56 -0.89
N CYS A 143 -7.67 8.25 -1.06
CA CYS A 143 -8.05 7.25 -0.06
C CYS A 143 -6.87 6.62 0.68
N SER A 144 -5.73 7.31 0.75
CA SER A 144 -4.48 6.78 1.33
C SER A 144 -4.71 6.11 2.70
N PRO A 145 -4.25 4.86 2.90
CA PRO A 145 -3.31 4.10 2.05
C PRO A 145 -3.92 3.31 0.88
N TYR A 146 -5.21 3.44 0.60
CA TYR A 146 -5.84 2.85 -0.59
C TYR A 146 -5.63 3.72 -1.83
N LEU A 147 -5.74 3.09 -3.01
CA LEU A 147 -5.79 3.81 -4.28
C LEU A 147 -6.91 4.87 -4.29
N PRO A 148 -6.70 6.01 -4.99
CA PRO A 148 -7.73 7.04 -5.10
C PRO A 148 -8.97 6.53 -5.84
N VAL A 149 -10.12 7.10 -5.50
CA VAL A 149 -11.39 6.83 -6.18
C VAL A 149 -11.73 7.95 -7.16
N PHE A 150 -12.37 7.57 -8.25
CA PHE A 150 -12.72 8.45 -9.36
C PHE A 150 -14.24 8.47 -9.56
N CYS A 151 -14.73 9.52 -10.21
CA CYS A 151 -16.11 9.59 -10.66
C CYS A 151 -16.40 8.54 -11.75
N ASN A 152 -17.66 8.35 -12.14
CA ASN A 152 -18.06 7.33 -13.12
C ASN A 152 -18.58 7.92 -14.45
N GLY A 153 -18.76 9.24 -14.54
CA GLY A 153 -19.24 9.92 -15.75
C GLY A 153 -20.72 9.73 -16.08
N LEU A 154 -21.51 9.16 -15.15
CA LEU A 154 -22.96 9.10 -15.32
C LEU A 154 -23.59 10.50 -15.15
N PRO A 155 -24.76 10.76 -15.75
CA PRO A 155 -25.45 12.05 -15.60
C PRO A 155 -25.93 12.36 -14.17
N GLU A 156 -26.07 11.33 -13.33
CA GLU A 156 -26.38 11.45 -11.91
C GLU A 156 -25.45 10.50 -11.12
N GLN A 157 -24.70 11.07 -10.18
CA GLN A 157 -23.67 10.39 -9.42
C GLN A 157 -23.84 10.64 -7.92
N SER A 158 -23.34 9.70 -7.12
CA SER A 158 -23.17 9.88 -5.68
C SER A 158 -21.68 9.90 -5.34
N PRO A 159 -21.25 10.60 -4.28
CA PRO A 159 -19.86 10.61 -3.85
C PRO A 159 -19.32 9.18 -3.65
N PRO A 160 -18.23 8.77 -4.32
CA PRO A 160 -17.64 7.47 -4.11
C PRO A 160 -17.05 7.37 -2.70
N ALA A 161 -17.19 6.21 -2.05
CA ALA A 161 -16.60 5.95 -0.75
C ALA A 161 -15.22 5.31 -0.89
N CYS A 162 -14.27 5.71 -0.04
CA CYS A 162 -12.99 5.03 0.05
C CYS A 162 -13.14 3.59 0.54
N PRO A 163 -12.38 2.62 -0.01
CA PRO A 163 -12.34 1.27 0.52
C PRO A 163 -11.85 1.27 1.97
N THR A 164 -12.33 0.30 2.75
CA THR A 164 -11.90 0.09 4.14
C THR A 164 -11.29 -1.29 4.36
N SER A 165 -11.12 -2.05 3.28
CA SER A 165 -10.53 -3.38 3.27
C SER A 165 -9.96 -3.65 1.89
N CYS A 166 -8.93 -4.47 1.82
CA CYS A 166 -8.30 -4.91 0.57
C CYS A 166 -8.26 -6.44 0.54
N VAL A 167 -7.98 -7.00 -0.64
CA VAL A 167 -7.79 -8.44 -0.84
C VAL A 167 -6.37 -8.74 -1.36
N GLY A 168 -5.73 -7.76 -1.99
CA GLY A 168 -4.31 -7.80 -2.34
C GLY A 168 -3.71 -6.41 -2.53
N ASP A 169 -2.39 -6.37 -2.70
CA ASP A 169 -1.60 -5.14 -2.71
C ASP A 169 -1.97 -4.17 -3.85
N ALA A 170 -2.56 -4.70 -4.93
CA ALA A 170 -2.99 -3.89 -6.07
C ALA A 170 -4.10 -2.88 -5.73
N GLU A 171 -4.78 -3.02 -4.59
CA GLU A 171 -5.77 -2.04 -4.10
C GLU A 171 -5.15 -0.92 -3.24
N CYS A 172 -3.87 -1.07 -2.87
CA CYS A 172 -3.12 -0.13 -2.06
C CYS A 172 -2.28 0.80 -2.94
N ILE A 173 -1.88 1.94 -2.38
CA ILE A 173 -0.91 2.81 -3.06
C ILE A 173 0.48 2.12 -3.13
N PRO A 174 1.40 2.55 -4.00
CA PRO A 174 2.69 1.90 -4.17
C PRO A 174 3.59 1.78 -2.93
N ASP A 175 3.36 2.60 -1.90
CA ASP A 175 4.09 2.59 -0.62
C ASP A 175 3.28 1.89 0.49
N ALA A 176 2.40 0.96 0.12
CA ALA A 176 1.51 0.21 1.00
C ALA A 176 1.20 -1.19 0.45
N HIS A 177 0.92 -2.13 1.34
CA HIS A 177 0.53 -3.52 1.05
C HIS A 177 -0.77 -3.89 1.76
N CYS A 178 -1.33 -5.05 1.42
CA CYS A 178 -2.61 -5.50 1.94
C CYS A 178 -2.53 -6.60 2.99
N ASP A 179 -2.87 -6.26 4.23
CA ASP A 179 -3.04 -7.21 5.35
C ASP A 179 -4.52 -7.36 5.77
N GLY A 180 -5.42 -7.31 4.78
CA GLY A 180 -6.87 -7.17 4.97
C GLY A 180 -7.31 -5.71 5.12
N THR A 181 -6.40 -4.83 5.50
CA THR A 181 -6.45 -3.39 5.28
C THR A 181 -5.14 -2.93 4.66
N CYS A 182 -5.16 -1.87 3.85
CA CYS A 182 -3.91 -1.32 3.35
C CYS A 182 -3.08 -0.76 4.51
N GLU A 183 -1.85 -1.22 4.67
CA GLU A 183 -0.87 -0.77 5.65
C GLU A 183 0.33 -0.15 4.92
N PHE A 184 0.92 0.89 5.50
CA PHE A 184 2.10 1.53 4.89
C PHE A 184 3.32 0.62 5.02
N ASP A 185 4.12 0.59 3.97
CA ASP A 185 5.35 -0.18 3.95
C ASP A 185 6.37 0.37 4.94
N LEU A 186 7.12 -0.55 5.53
CA LEU A 186 8.08 -0.33 6.60
C LEU A 186 9.45 0.02 6.03
N VAL A 187 10.13 0.90 6.76
CA VAL A 187 11.50 1.31 6.46
C VAL A 187 12.51 0.22 6.85
N LEU A 188 13.72 0.33 6.32
CA LEU A 188 14.82 -0.60 6.60
C LEU A 188 15.06 -0.80 8.11
N GLY A 189 15.31 -2.05 8.49
CA GLY A 189 15.64 -2.48 9.85
C GLY A 189 14.45 -2.64 10.79
N VAL A 190 13.23 -2.33 10.34
CA VAL A 190 11.99 -2.63 11.06
C VAL A 190 11.67 -4.12 10.89
N ALA A 191 11.03 -4.72 11.91
CA ALA A 191 10.60 -6.10 11.85
C ALA A 191 9.48 -6.29 10.80
N CYS A 192 9.53 -7.40 10.10
CA CYS A 192 8.57 -7.81 9.06
C CYS A 192 8.43 -9.34 9.09
N ASP A 193 7.38 -9.85 8.47
CA ASP A 193 7.21 -11.27 8.18
C ASP A 193 6.95 -11.57 6.69
N GLU A 194 6.58 -10.57 5.89
CA GLU A 194 6.40 -10.69 4.45
C GLU A 194 7.19 -9.64 3.65
N ALA A 195 7.52 -9.96 2.40
CA ALA A 195 8.32 -9.08 1.55
C ALA A 195 7.61 -7.75 1.22
N SER A 196 6.28 -7.82 1.12
CA SER A 196 5.36 -6.70 0.91
C SER A 196 5.39 -5.68 2.05
N ASP A 197 5.71 -6.10 3.27
CA ASP A 197 5.81 -5.21 4.42
C ASP A 197 6.88 -4.14 4.25
N CYS A 198 7.82 -4.31 3.34
CA CYS A 198 9.03 -3.52 3.25
C CYS A 198 9.03 -2.65 2.00
N ILE A 199 9.39 -1.37 2.15
CA ILE A 199 9.57 -0.45 1.01
C ILE A 199 10.56 -1.02 -0.02
N SER A 200 11.53 -1.81 0.46
CA SER A 200 12.54 -2.44 -0.37
C SER A 200 12.05 -3.68 -1.13
N GLY A 201 10.90 -4.25 -0.75
CA GLY A 201 10.42 -5.55 -1.21
C GLY A 201 11.22 -6.73 -0.65
N PHE A 202 12.01 -6.54 0.42
CA PHE A 202 12.83 -7.59 1.01
C PHE A 202 12.64 -7.67 2.52
N CYS A 203 11.87 -8.66 2.97
CA CYS A 203 11.89 -9.10 4.36
C CYS A 203 12.85 -10.29 4.52
N VAL A 204 14.02 -10.05 5.10
CA VAL A 204 15.06 -11.06 5.28
C VAL A 204 15.55 -11.04 6.72
N ASP A 205 15.78 -12.21 7.30
CA ASP A 205 16.16 -12.36 8.71
C ASP A 205 15.16 -11.72 9.71
N GLY A 206 13.89 -11.59 9.30
CA GLY A 206 12.80 -10.98 10.06
C GLY A 206 12.87 -9.45 10.16
N VAL A 207 13.61 -8.79 9.26
CA VAL A 207 13.69 -7.33 9.17
C VAL A 207 13.66 -6.84 7.72
N CYS A 208 13.23 -5.61 7.49
CA CYS A 208 13.23 -5.00 6.17
C CYS A 208 14.65 -4.65 5.71
N CYS A 209 15.04 -5.19 4.55
CA CYS A 209 16.42 -5.22 4.08
C CYS A 209 16.64 -4.42 2.82
N ASP A 210 17.84 -3.86 2.66
CA ASP A 210 18.24 -3.13 1.45
C ASP A 210 18.37 -4.03 0.21
N SER A 211 18.45 -5.35 0.39
CA SER A 211 18.50 -6.35 -0.67
C SER A 211 18.09 -7.74 -0.16
N SER A 212 18.11 -8.75 -1.02
CA SER A 212 17.78 -10.14 -0.67
C SER A 212 18.82 -10.86 0.22
N CYS A 213 19.88 -10.18 0.66
CA CYS A 213 21.02 -10.72 1.43
C CYS A 213 21.58 -12.08 0.97
N GLY A 214 21.57 -12.41 -0.33
CA GLY A 214 21.94 -13.75 -0.83
C GLY A 214 23.43 -14.11 -0.83
N GLY A 215 24.29 -13.37 -0.11
CA GLY A 215 25.74 -13.62 -0.07
C GLY A 215 26.14 -14.46 1.14
N LEU A 216 27.24 -15.23 1.02
CA LEU A 216 27.78 -16.01 2.13
C LEU A 216 28.09 -15.14 3.34
N CYS A 217 27.78 -15.64 4.53
CA CYS A 217 28.12 -15.00 5.79
C CYS A 217 27.58 -13.58 5.89
N ARG A 218 26.36 -13.36 5.40
CA ARG A 218 25.68 -12.07 5.44
C ARG A 218 24.31 -12.20 6.06
N ARG A 219 23.97 -11.21 6.87
CA ARG A 219 22.65 -11.07 7.48
C ARG A 219 22.20 -9.63 7.45
N CYS A 220 20.89 -9.46 7.50
CA CYS A 220 20.23 -8.17 7.57
C CYS A 220 19.93 -7.70 8.98
N ASN A 221 19.87 -8.64 9.93
CA ASN A 221 19.59 -8.38 11.33
C ASN A 221 20.86 -8.29 12.21
N VAL A 222 21.99 -7.90 11.61
CA VAL A 222 23.24 -7.68 12.35
C VAL A 222 23.11 -6.45 13.24
N ALA A 223 23.41 -6.62 14.53
CA ALA A 223 23.35 -5.53 15.51
C ALA A 223 24.28 -4.36 15.09
N GLY A 224 23.70 -3.15 15.00
CA GLY A 224 24.41 -1.95 14.51
C GLY A 224 24.36 -1.77 12.99
N SER A 225 23.71 -2.67 12.24
CA SER A 225 23.50 -2.56 10.79
C SER A 225 22.14 -3.15 10.37
N LEU A 226 21.12 -2.98 11.21
CA LEU A 226 19.76 -3.47 10.93
C LEU A 226 19.24 -2.88 9.63
N GLY A 227 18.78 -3.75 8.73
CA GLY A 227 18.25 -3.38 7.43
C GLY A 227 19.29 -3.21 6.32
N THR A 228 20.57 -3.39 6.63
CA THR A 228 21.66 -3.40 5.63
C THR A 228 22.31 -4.78 5.62
N CYS A 229 22.32 -5.46 4.48
CA CYS A 229 22.97 -6.77 4.33
C CYS A 229 24.48 -6.69 4.62
N SER A 230 24.86 -7.08 5.83
CA SER A 230 26.19 -6.86 6.39
C SER A 230 26.88 -8.19 6.72
N PRO A 231 28.22 -8.25 6.66
CA PRO A 231 28.96 -9.42 7.12
C PRO A 231 28.61 -9.81 8.55
N ILE A 232 28.40 -11.11 8.75
CA ILE A 232 28.30 -11.71 10.08
C ILE A 232 29.66 -11.63 10.76
N SER A 233 29.67 -11.39 12.07
CA SER A 233 30.90 -11.29 12.84
C SER A 233 31.72 -12.58 12.81
N SER A 234 33.05 -12.41 12.85
CA SER A 234 33.99 -13.53 12.81
C SER A 234 33.73 -14.53 13.93
N GLY A 235 33.79 -15.83 13.62
CA GLY A 235 33.60 -16.91 14.60
C GLY A 235 32.15 -17.29 14.88
N THR A 236 31.19 -16.76 14.13
CA THR A 236 29.79 -17.21 14.14
C THR A 236 29.35 -17.66 12.75
N ASP A 237 28.38 -18.57 12.69
CA ASP A 237 27.73 -19.03 11.45
C ASP A 237 26.28 -19.44 11.77
N PRO A 238 25.37 -18.47 11.98
CA PRO A 238 23.97 -18.74 12.34
C PRO A 238 23.19 -19.51 11.26
N ASP A 239 23.58 -19.36 9.99
CA ASP A 239 22.89 -19.97 8.84
C ASP A 239 23.55 -21.28 8.37
N ASN A 240 24.64 -21.69 9.04
CA ASN A 240 25.40 -22.91 8.76
C ASN A 240 25.86 -22.98 7.28
N GLU A 241 26.35 -21.85 6.78
CA GLU A 241 26.78 -21.63 5.41
C GLU A 241 28.18 -22.19 5.14
N CYS A 242 29.02 -22.29 6.18
CA CYS A 242 30.45 -22.57 6.01
C CYS A 242 30.84 -24.03 5.93
N GLY A 243 29.93 -24.96 6.26
CA GLY A 243 30.09 -26.39 5.99
C GLY A 243 31.35 -27.03 6.57
N ALA A 244 31.57 -28.33 6.29
CA ALA A 244 32.74 -29.03 6.80
C ALA A 244 34.00 -28.71 5.96
N VAL A 245 35.14 -28.57 6.63
CA VAL A 245 36.43 -28.26 5.99
C VAL A 245 37.39 -29.43 6.14
N SER A 246 37.79 -30.01 5.01
CA SER A 246 38.84 -31.02 4.96
C SER A 246 40.20 -30.37 5.24
N CYS A 247 41.02 -30.95 6.10
CA CYS A 247 42.39 -30.53 6.37
C CYS A 247 43.43 -31.41 5.68
N VAL A 248 43.06 -32.09 4.59
CA VAL A 248 44.01 -32.93 3.84
C VAL A 248 45.10 -32.02 3.29
N GLY A 249 46.36 -32.42 3.46
CA GLY A 249 47.53 -31.60 3.12
C GLY A 249 48.04 -30.69 4.24
N PHE A 250 47.36 -30.64 5.40
CA PHE A 250 47.86 -29.97 6.60
C PHE A 250 48.33 -30.99 7.64
N TYR A 251 49.49 -30.74 8.26
CA TYR A 251 50.15 -31.66 9.18
C TYR A 251 50.25 -31.08 10.59
N TRP A 252 49.96 -31.93 11.57
CA TRP A 252 50.02 -31.57 12.99
C TRP A 252 51.44 -31.73 13.54
N GLY A 253 52.09 -32.85 13.22
CA GLY A 253 53.40 -33.19 13.75
C GLY A 253 53.66 -34.69 13.78
N TRP A 254 54.87 -35.04 14.20
CA TRP A 254 55.26 -36.42 14.51
C TRP A 254 54.84 -36.79 15.93
N SER A 255 54.21 -37.97 16.08
CA SER A 255 54.06 -38.68 17.36
C SER A 255 54.87 -39.97 17.27
N GLY A 256 56.07 -39.96 17.85
CA GLY A 256 57.05 -41.01 17.62
C GLY A 256 57.40 -41.13 16.13
N ASN A 257 57.22 -42.33 15.56
CA ASN A 257 57.46 -42.61 14.14
C ASN A 257 56.25 -42.33 13.24
N SER A 258 55.12 -41.85 13.78
CA SER A 258 53.90 -41.61 13.02
C SER A 258 53.69 -40.13 12.75
N CYS A 259 53.56 -39.76 11.49
CA CYS A 259 53.16 -38.44 11.05
C CYS A 259 51.63 -38.32 11.08
N LEU A 260 51.11 -37.34 11.82
CA LEU A 260 49.69 -37.06 11.90
C LEU A 260 49.34 -35.86 11.03
N ARG A 261 48.27 -35.99 10.24
CA ARG A 261 47.64 -34.82 9.63
C ARG A 261 46.80 -34.06 10.66
N ARG A 262 46.43 -32.83 10.33
CA ARG A 262 45.41 -32.05 11.04
C ARG A 262 44.04 -32.73 10.90
N ALA A 263 43.24 -32.72 11.97
CA ALA A 263 41.87 -33.22 11.96
C ALA A 263 40.99 -32.38 11.03
N ASP A 264 40.05 -33.01 10.34
CA ASP A 264 39.03 -32.31 9.55
C ASP A 264 38.12 -31.50 10.48
N VAL A 265 37.69 -30.33 10.02
CA VAL A 265 36.86 -29.40 10.80
C VAL A 265 35.39 -29.67 10.46
N PRO A 266 34.56 -30.04 11.44
CA PRO A 266 33.14 -30.31 11.20
C PRO A 266 32.39 -29.01 10.87
N SER A 267 31.21 -29.14 10.26
CA SER A 267 30.43 -27.99 9.79
C SER A 267 30.08 -26.98 10.88
N GLY A 268 29.75 -27.44 12.10
CA GLY A 268 29.48 -26.55 13.22
C GLY A 268 30.70 -25.85 13.83
N SER A 269 31.90 -26.04 13.27
CA SER A 269 33.15 -25.41 13.70
C SER A 269 33.83 -24.60 12.60
N ALA A 270 33.32 -24.65 11.37
CA ALA A 270 33.66 -23.68 10.35
C ALA A 270 32.76 -22.46 10.55
N HIS A 271 33.34 -21.27 10.58
CA HIS A 271 32.62 -20.04 10.87
C HIS A 271 32.89 -18.97 9.82
N CYS A 272 32.11 -17.91 9.85
CA CYS A 272 32.35 -16.71 9.06
C CYS A 272 33.65 -16.03 9.50
N ASP A 273 34.31 -15.36 8.55
CA ASP A 273 35.58 -14.66 8.76
C ASP A 273 35.42 -13.20 9.22
N GLY A 274 34.20 -12.64 9.14
CA GLY A 274 33.91 -11.23 9.41
C GLY A 274 33.92 -10.32 8.18
N GLY A 275 34.32 -10.84 7.01
CA GLY A 275 34.40 -10.14 5.73
C GLY A 275 33.31 -10.54 4.72
N GLY A 276 32.35 -11.38 5.12
CA GLY A 276 31.34 -11.93 4.23
C GLY A 276 31.85 -13.14 3.44
N ALA A 277 32.73 -13.92 4.07
CA ALA A 277 33.19 -15.20 3.58
C ALA A 277 33.36 -16.18 4.75
N CYS A 278 33.51 -17.46 4.43
CA CYS A 278 33.88 -18.47 5.39
C CYS A 278 35.37 -18.43 5.69
N GLN A 279 35.74 -18.78 6.93
CA GLN A 279 37.14 -18.91 7.32
C GLN A 279 37.88 -19.87 6.39
N SER A 280 39.08 -19.48 5.99
CA SER A 280 39.88 -20.28 5.05
C SER A 280 40.25 -21.65 5.65
N GLN A 281 40.45 -22.63 4.77
CA GLN A 281 41.01 -23.93 5.15
C GLN A 281 42.32 -23.78 5.93
N ALA A 282 43.20 -22.87 5.51
CA ALA A 282 44.48 -22.64 6.19
C ALA A 282 44.29 -22.14 7.63
N SER A 283 43.41 -21.16 7.85
CA SER A 283 43.13 -20.65 9.20
C SER A 283 42.54 -21.74 10.09
N LEU A 284 41.55 -22.49 9.62
CA LEU A 284 40.87 -23.52 10.40
C LEU A 284 41.78 -24.71 10.71
N CYS A 285 42.50 -25.21 9.69
CA CYS A 285 43.38 -26.36 9.87
C CYS A 285 44.61 -26.02 10.71
N SER A 286 45.08 -24.77 10.72
CA SER A 286 46.23 -24.36 11.55
C SER A 286 46.01 -24.46 13.06
N VAL A 287 44.75 -24.39 13.50
CA VAL A 287 44.36 -24.49 14.92
C VAL A 287 43.69 -25.82 15.27
N SER A 288 43.31 -26.62 14.27
CA SER A 288 42.75 -27.95 14.47
C SER A 288 43.74 -28.92 15.15
N GLY A 289 43.20 -29.86 15.94
CA GLY A 289 43.96 -30.87 16.65
C GLY A 289 44.56 -31.97 15.75
N PRO A 290 45.25 -32.97 16.34
CA PRO A 290 45.76 -34.11 15.60
C PRO A 290 44.61 -34.94 15.02
N GLY A 291 44.72 -35.26 13.74
CA GLY A 291 43.81 -36.12 12.98
C GLY A 291 44.41 -37.51 12.75
N PRO A 292 44.02 -38.20 11.66
CA PRO A 292 44.53 -39.54 11.38
C PRO A 292 46.03 -39.56 11.03
N VAL A 293 46.65 -40.72 11.19
CA VAL A 293 48.04 -40.97 10.75
C VAL A 293 48.09 -41.03 9.22
N THR A 294 49.05 -40.33 8.62
CA THR A 294 49.26 -40.34 7.15
C THR A 294 50.50 -41.13 6.73
N LEU A 295 51.48 -41.27 7.62
CA LEU A 295 52.73 -41.98 7.35
C LEU A 295 53.30 -42.53 8.66
N THR A 296 53.84 -43.74 8.64
CA THR A 296 54.60 -44.30 9.76
C THR A 296 55.97 -44.76 9.25
N CYS A 297 57.05 -44.21 9.82
CA CYS A 297 58.42 -44.63 9.50
C CYS A 297 58.70 -46.01 10.10
N SER A 298 59.31 -46.88 9.30
CA SER A 298 59.63 -48.25 9.72
C SER A 298 60.54 -48.26 10.94
N SER A 299 60.11 -48.90 12.02
CA SER A 299 60.88 -48.99 13.26
C SER A 299 62.22 -49.70 13.02
N GLY A 300 63.32 -49.07 13.43
CA GLY A 300 64.67 -49.65 13.37
C GLY A 300 65.41 -49.45 12.04
N THR A 301 64.73 -49.07 10.96
CA THR A 301 65.37 -48.80 9.64
C THR A 301 65.19 -47.38 9.16
N GLN A 302 64.22 -46.64 9.72
CA GLN A 302 63.90 -45.28 9.32
C GLN A 302 63.65 -44.38 10.53
N VAL A 303 64.04 -43.12 10.40
CA VAL A 303 63.72 -42.04 11.35
C VAL A 303 62.94 -40.93 10.65
N PRO A 304 62.08 -40.20 11.37
CA PRO A 304 61.44 -39.00 10.85
C PRO A 304 62.47 -38.01 10.28
N THR A 305 62.27 -37.56 9.03
CA THR A 305 63.12 -36.53 8.44
C THR A 305 62.84 -35.20 9.15
N PRO A 306 63.86 -34.53 9.73
CA PRO A 306 63.68 -33.23 10.37
C PRO A 306 63.03 -32.20 9.43
N GLY A 307 62.10 -31.41 9.95
CA GLY A 307 61.39 -30.38 9.18
C GLY A 307 60.23 -30.88 8.31
N THR A 308 59.91 -32.17 8.34
CA THR A 308 58.75 -32.76 7.64
C THR A 308 57.58 -33.00 8.60
N CYS A 309 56.39 -33.28 8.05
CA CYS A 309 55.15 -33.47 8.82
C CYS A 309 54.74 -32.23 9.64
N THR A 310 54.86 -31.04 9.06
CA THR A 310 54.49 -29.79 9.74
C THR A 310 53.97 -28.77 8.75
N GLY A 311 53.01 -27.95 9.18
CA GLY A 311 52.36 -26.97 8.31
C GLY A 311 51.71 -27.67 7.12
N THR A 312 52.17 -27.37 5.90
CA THR A 312 51.73 -28.02 4.66
C THR A 312 52.78 -29.00 4.10
N THR A 313 53.89 -29.21 4.82
CA THR A 313 54.97 -30.12 4.42
C THR A 313 54.65 -31.56 4.82
N PRO A 314 54.47 -32.49 3.86
CA PRO A 314 54.23 -33.89 4.15
C PRO A 314 55.35 -34.52 4.97
N GLY A 315 55.02 -35.54 5.76
CA GLY A 315 56.03 -36.36 6.44
C GLY A 315 56.92 -37.10 5.44
N SER A 316 58.21 -37.21 5.74
CA SER A 316 59.10 -38.14 5.05
C SER A 316 59.99 -38.87 6.05
N CYS A 317 60.49 -40.03 5.64
CA CYS A 317 61.35 -40.87 6.45
C CYS A 317 62.75 -40.92 5.84
N THR A 318 63.78 -40.76 6.67
CA THR A 318 65.18 -40.94 6.28
C THR A 318 65.64 -42.33 6.70
N ASN A 319 66.23 -43.09 5.78
CA ASN A 319 66.84 -44.37 6.13
C ASN A 319 68.05 -44.12 7.03
N VAL A 320 68.10 -44.79 8.18
CA VAL A 320 69.31 -44.86 8.99
C VAL A 320 70.19 -45.95 8.39
N LEU A 321 71.37 -45.58 7.89
CA LEU A 321 72.37 -46.56 7.48
C LEU A 321 72.67 -47.44 8.69
N ALA A 322 72.56 -48.76 8.52
CA ALA A 322 72.94 -49.70 9.55
C ALA A 322 74.38 -49.40 10.00
N PRO A 323 74.65 -49.32 11.32
CA PRO A 323 76.01 -49.15 11.82
C PRO A 323 76.93 -50.30 11.39
#